data_AF-A0A7C5TI86-F1
#
_entry.id   AF-A0A7C5TI86-F1
#
_cell.length_a   1.000
_cell.length_b   1.000
_cell.length_c   1.000
_cell.angle_alpha   90.00
_cell.angle_beta   90.00
_cell.angle_gamma   90.00
#
_symmetry.space_group_name_H-M   'P 1'
#
loop_
_entity.id
_entity.type
_entity.pdbx_description
1 polymer ?
#
loop_
_entity_poly.entity_id
_entity_poly.type
_entity_poly.pdbx_seq_one_letter_code
_entity_poly.pdbx_strand_id
1 'polypeptide(L)'
;MSSDSSYLSKLETLMVYAEVLDLTPMASFTINDLSKIWGTDIDKTQAIIRKLRKEGLLRRTRRGRYKLTLAGQILVKLYKRIRR
;
A
#
# COMPACT_ATOMS: atom_id res chain seq x y z
N MET A 1 1.13 11.47 25.13
CA MET A 1 1.53 12.09 23.84
C MET A 1 2.45 11.20 22.99
N SER A 2 2.60 9.90 23.30
CA SER A 2 3.53 8.96 22.62
C SER A 2 2.86 8.03 21.58
N SER A 3 1.52 7.98 21.51
CA SER A 3 0.77 7.12 20.58
C SER A 3 0.84 7.60 19.13
N ASP A 4 0.79 8.92 18.93
CA ASP A 4 0.55 9.51 17.61
C ASP A 4 1.81 9.44 16.73
N SER A 5 2.99 9.62 17.33
CA SER A 5 4.28 9.44 16.66
C SER A 5 4.49 7.98 16.19
N SER A 6 4.07 7.00 16.99
CA SER A 6 4.14 5.58 16.62
C SER A 6 3.18 5.23 15.48
N TYR A 7 2.02 5.88 15.42
CA TYR A 7 1.07 5.68 14.35
C TYR A 7 1.55 6.30 13.03
N LEU A 8 2.07 7.54 13.07
CA LEU A 8 2.59 8.22 11.89
C LEU A 8 3.73 7.46 11.24
N SER A 9 4.69 6.94 12.02
CA SER A 9 5.79 6.11 11.48
C SER A 9 5.30 4.81 10.81
N LYS A 10 4.24 4.19 11.35
CA LYS A 10 3.60 3.02 10.73
C LYS A 10 2.92 3.40 9.42
N LEU A 11 2.20 4.52 9.40
CA LEU A 11 1.54 5.00 8.19
C LEU A 11 2.56 5.35 7.10
N GLU A 12 3.65 6.03 7.44
CA GLU A 12 4.75 6.32 6.51
C GLU A 12 5.33 5.04 5.90
N THR A 13 5.54 4.01 6.72
CA THR A 13 6.00 2.69 6.24
C THR A 13 5.01 2.08 5.24
N LEU A 14 3.70 2.19 5.52
CA LEU A 14 2.67 1.73 4.59
C LEU A 14 2.62 2.54 3.29
N MET A 15 2.88 3.85 3.36
CA MET A 15 2.94 4.71 2.19
C MET A 15 4.07 4.30 1.25
N VAL A 16 5.24 3.88 1.76
CA VAL A 16 6.33 3.34 0.94
C VAL A 16 5.86 2.13 0.12
N TYR A 17 5.15 1.19 0.74
CA TYR A 17 4.62 0.02 0.03
C TYR A 17 3.53 0.38 -1.00
N ALA A 18 2.70 1.38 -0.69
CA ALA A 18 1.64 1.85 -1.58
C ALA A 18 2.17 2.66 -2.76
N GLU A 19 3.28 3.40 -2.57
CA GLU A 19 3.88 4.29 -3.57
C GLU A 19 4.26 3.56 -4.86
N VAL A 20 4.85 2.36 -4.70
CA VAL A 20 5.30 1.52 -5.81
C VAL A 20 4.13 0.98 -6.65
N LEU A 21 2.89 1.03 -6.13
CA LEU A 21 1.70 0.55 -6.84
C LEU A 21 1.08 1.62 -7.75
N ASP A 22 1.49 2.88 -7.63
CA ASP A 22 0.99 4.01 -8.42
C ASP A 22 1.69 4.15 -9.79
N LEU A 23 2.37 3.11 -10.26
CA LEU A 23 3.01 3.08 -11.58
C LEU A 23 2.00 3.14 -12.73
N THR A 24 0.76 2.67 -12.54
CA THR A 24 -0.29 2.75 -13.56
C THR A 24 -1.67 2.85 -12.90
N PRO A 25 -2.51 3.85 -13.25
CA PRO A 25 -3.82 4.09 -12.60
C PRO A 25 -4.81 2.92 -12.59
N MET A 26 -4.59 1.93 -13.46
CA MET A 26 -5.45 0.76 -13.65
C MET A 26 -4.78 -0.57 -13.27
N ALA A 27 -3.52 -0.55 -12.82
CA ALA A 27 -2.82 -1.77 -12.46
C ALA A 27 -3.50 -2.48 -11.29
N SER A 28 -3.50 -3.81 -11.38
CA SER A 28 -3.89 -4.67 -10.27
C SER A 28 -2.94 -5.84 -10.20
N PHE A 29 -2.61 -6.26 -8.98
CA PHE A 29 -1.51 -7.17 -8.71
C PHE A 29 -2.03 -8.42 -7.99
N THR A 30 -1.52 -9.58 -8.36
CA THR A 30 -1.67 -10.78 -7.54
C THR A 30 -0.80 -10.66 -6.30
N ILE A 31 -0.97 -11.57 -5.33
CA ILE A 31 -0.07 -11.61 -4.18
C ILE A 31 1.38 -11.93 -4.58
N ASN A 32 1.57 -12.75 -5.60
CA ASN A 32 2.89 -13.09 -6.12
C ASN A 32 3.56 -11.88 -6.78
N ASP A 33 2.79 -11.06 -7.50
CA ASP A 33 3.31 -9.82 -8.08
C ASP A 33 3.78 -8.87 -6.97
N LEU A 34 2.98 -8.71 -5.91
CA LEU A 34 3.31 -7.85 -4.77
C LEU A 34 4.53 -8.36 -3.99
N SER A 35 4.63 -9.68 -3.78
CA SER A 35 5.78 -10.31 -3.15
C SER A 35 7.08 -10.01 -3.91
N LYS A 36 7.04 -10.06 -5.25
CA LYS A 36 8.18 -9.69 -6.10
C LYS A 36 8.50 -8.20 -6.03
N ILE A 37 7.49 -7.34 -6.15
CA ILE A 37 7.65 -5.88 -6.11
C ILE A 37 8.26 -5.41 -4.79
N TRP A 38 7.84 -5.99 -3.67
CA TRP A 38 8.30 -5.61 -2.34
C TRP A 38 9.53 -6.39 -1.86
N GLY A 39 9.97 -7.43 -2.59
CA GLY A 39 11.07 -8.29 -2.17
C GLY A 39 10.78 -9.02 -0.86
N THR A 40 9.54 -9.47 -0.65
CA THR A 40 9.10 -10.15 0.57
C THR A 40 8.53 -11.54 0.29
N ASP A 41 8.62 -12.45 1.24
CA ASP A 41 7.90 -13.73 1.18
C ASP A 41 6.37 -13.53 1.18
N ILE A 42 5.62 -14.60 0.89
CA ILE A 42 4.16 -14.56 0.76
C ILE A 42 3.48 -14.19 2.08
N ASP A 43 3.95 -14.68 3.23
CA ASP A 43 3.31 -14.44 4.52
C ASP A 43 3.45 -12.98 4.96
N LYS A 44 4.64 -12.41 4.80
CA LYS A 44 4.92 -10.99 5.01
C LYS A 44 4.14 -10.13 4.02
N THR A 45 4.04 -10.55 2.76
CA THR A 45 3.21 -9.89 1.75
C THR A 45 1.73 -9.86 2.19
N GLN A 46 1.20 -10.98 2.69
CA GLN A 46 -0.17 -11.03 3.24
C GLN A 46 -0.33 -10.06 4.41
N ALA A 47 0.63 -10.01 5.33
CA ALA A 47 0.58 -9.11 6.47
C ALA A 47 0.55 -7.63 6.04
N ILE A 48 1.37 -7.25 5.06
CA ILE A 48 1.39 -5.90 4.47
C ILE A 48 0.05 -5.60 3.80
N ILE A 49 -0.46 -6.50 2.97
CA ILE A 49 -1.78 -6.34 2.31
C ILE A 49 -2.88 -6.14 3.34
N ARG A 50 -2.91 -6.93 4.43
CA ARG A 50 -3.91 -6.80 5.50
C ARG A 50 -3.86 -5.41 6.14
N LYS A 51 -2.67 -4.89 6.43
CA LYS A 51 -2.49 -3.53 6.98
C LYS A 51 -2.94 -2.45 5.98
N LEU A 52 -2.47 -2.50 4.74
CA LEU A 52 -2.88 -1.55 3.69
C LEU A 52 -4.39 -1.56 3.44
N ARG A 53 -5.04 -2.73 3.53
CA ARG A 53 -6.50 -2.83 3.43
C ARG A 53 -7.21 -2.26 4.65
N LYS A 54 -6.69 -2.50 5.85
CA LYS A 54 -7.24 -1.95 7.10
C LYS A 54 -7.24 -0.43 7.07
N GLU A 55 -6.17 0.17 6.56
CA GLU A 55 -6.04 1.63 6.39
C GLU A 55 -6.76 2.17 5.13
N GLY A 56 -7.49 1.33 4.38
CA GLY A 56 -8.26 1.77 3.21
C GLY A 56 -7.43 2.14 1.97
N LEU A 57 -6.11 1.89 1.96
CA LEU A 57 -5.22 2.18 0.84
C LEU A 57 -5.37 1.16 -0.30
N LEU A 58 -5.58 -0.11 0.04
CA LEU A 58 -5.75 -1.22 -0.92
C LEU A 58 -7.17 -1.77 -0.89
N ARG A 59 -7.64 -2.22 -2.06
CA ARG A 59 -8.84 -3.07 -2.21
C ARG A 59 -8.54 -4.34 -2.99
N ARG A 60 -9.28 -5.40 -2.68
CA ARG A 60 -9.27 -6.65 -3.44
C ARG A 60 -10.36 -6.61 -4.52
N THR A 61 -10.03 -7.01 -5.73
CA THR A 61 -10.96 -7.14 -6.85
C THR A 61 -11.70 -8.48 -6.79
N ARG A 62 -12.78 -8.63 -7.57
CA ARG A 62 -13.52 -9.90 -7.69
C ARG A 62 -12.64 -11.07 -8.16
N ARG A 63 -11.59 -10.80 -8.95
CA ARG A 63 -10.62 -11.80 -9.44
C ARG A 63 -9.48 -12.08 -8.45
N GLY A 64 -9.60 -11.61 -7.20
CA GLY A 64 -8.60 -11.85 -6.17
C GLY A 64 -7.32 -11.01 -6.26
N ARG A 65 -7.27 -10.02 -7.16
CA ARG A 65 -6.13 -9.10 -7.34
C ARG A 65 -6.26 -7.90 -6.40
N TYR A 66 -5.17 -7.19 -6.14
CA TYR A 66 -5.11 -6.02 -5.28
C TYR A 66 -4.78 -4.77 -6.09
N LYS A 67 -5.45 -3.66 -5.79
CA LYS A 67 -5.13 -2.35 -6.37
C LYS A 67 -5.45 -1.23 -5.39
N LEU A 68 -4.85 -0.07 -5.61
CA LEU A 68 -5.14 1.11 -4.80
C LEU A 68 -6.63 1.48 -4.86
N THR A 69 -7.14 2.00 -3.76
CA THR A 69 -8.42 2.72 -3.73
C THR A 69 -8.22 4.12 -4.32
N LEU A 70 -9.31 4.83 -4.63
CA LEU A 70 -9.21 6.22 -5.08
C LEU A 70 -8.56 7.09 -3.99
N ALA A 71 -8.93 6.89 -2.73
CA ALA A 71 -8.30 7.55 -1.59
C ALA A 71 -6.81 7.24 -1.51
N GLY A 72 -6.42 5.95 -1.66
CA GLY A 72 -5.02 5.53 -1.68
C GLY A 72 -4.22 6.17 -2.81
N GLN A 73 -4.80 6.29 -4.01
CA GLN A 73 -4.16 6.98 -5.14
C GLN A 73 -3.91 8.47 -4.84
N ILE A 74 -4.91 9.16 -4.29
CA ILE A 74 -4.78 10.58 -3.91
C ILE A 74 -3.71 10.75 -2.83
N LEU A 75 -3.74 9.93 -1.78
CA LEU A 75 -2.77 9.97 -0.69
C LEU A 75 -1.35 9.70 -1.16
N VAL A 76 -1.15 8.70 -2.04
CA VAL A 76 0.17 8.42 -2.62
C VAL A 76 0.68 9.60 -3.44
N LYS A 77 -0.17 10.26 -4.24
CA LYS A 77 0.20 11.46 -5.00
C LYS A 77 0.60 12.62 -4.09
N LEU A 78 -0.16 12.86 -3.02
CA LEU A 78 0.18 13.88 -2.02
C LEU A 78 1.50 13.57 -1.33
N TYR A 79 1.68 12.32 -0.89
CA TYR A 79 2.91 11.85 -0.26
C TYR A 79 4.14 12.05 -1.15
N LYS A 80 4.06 11.66 -2.43
CA LYS A 80 5.12 11.89 -3.43
C LYS A 80 5.44 13.38 -3.61
N ARG A 81 4.44 14.26 -3.54
CA ARG A 81 4.59 15.71 -3.70
C ARG A 81 5.21 16.39 -2.48
N ILE A 82 4.99 15.87 -1.28
CA ILE A 82 5.54 16.46 -0.04
C ILE A 82 6.99 16.02 0.19
N ARG A 83 7.36 14.80 -0.24
CA ARG A 83 8.71 14.26 -0.10
C ARG A 83 9.70 14.64 -1.21
N ARG A 84 9.24 15.27 -2.28
CA ARG A 84 10.05 15.81 -3.39
C ARG A 84 9.99 17.32 -3.37
#